data_AF-A0A7J3WNA7-F1
#
_entry.id   AF-A0A7J3WNA7-F1
#
_cell.length_a   1.000
_cell.length_b   1.000
_cell.length_c   1.000
_cell.angle_alpha   90.00
_cell.angle_beta   90.00
_cell.angle_gamma   90.00
#
_symmetry.space_group_name_H-M   'P 1'
#
loop_
_entity.id
_entity.type
_entity.pdbx_description
1 polymer ?
#
loop_
_entity_poly.entity_id
_entity_poly.type
_entity_poly.pdbx_seq_one_letter_code
_entity_poly.pdbx_strand_id
1 'polypeptide(L)'
;NMAVFEATHGSAPKYAGTNKANPTALILSGVLMLRHIGEREAADRLEGAIASVIREKKDVTFDLKEDRNDPTAVGTSEMADAIIRTMEAI
;
A
#
# COMPACT_ATOMS: atom_id res chain seq x y z
N ASN A 1 1.83 -21.31 -18.62
CA ASN A 1 1.91 -20.90 -17.20
C ASN A 1 1.20 -19.57 -17.07
N MET A 2 0.19 -19.45 -16.21
CA MET A 2 -0.54 -18.20 -15.95
C MET A 2 -0.57 -17.96 -14.43
N ALA A 3 -0.50 -16.69 -14.03
CA ALA A 3 -0.59 -16.26 -12.64
C ALA A 3 -1.54 -15.05 -12.53
N VAL A 4 -2.30 -14.99 -11.44
CA VAL A 4 -3.20 -13.88 -11.09
C VAL A 4 -2.81 -13.40 -9.70
N PHE A 5 -2.70 -12.08 -9.55
CA PHE A 5 -2.35 -11.42 -8.30
C PHE A 5 -3.46 -10.45 -7.96
N GLU A 6 -4.04 -10.58 -6.76
CA GLU A 6 -5.20 -9.81 -6.33
C GLU A 6 -5.09 -9.47 -4.85
N ALA A 7 -5.71 -8.35 -4.46
CA ALA A 7 -5.87 -8.03 -3.05
C ALA A 7 -6.71 -9.11 -2.34
N THR A 8 -6.30 -9.50 -1.14
CA THR A 8 -6.97 -10.56 -0.37
C THR A 8 -8.27 -10.10 0.32
N HIS A 9 -8.59 -8.81 0.27
CA HIS A 9 -9.79 -8.25 0.88
C HIS A 9 -10.96 -8.13 -0.12
N GLY A 10 -12.19 -8.02 0.40
CA GLY A 10 -13.38 -7.76 -0.43
C GLY A 10 -13.48 -6.31 -0.94
N SER A 11 -14.59 -5.98 -1.60
CA SER A 11 -14.80 -4.70 -2.30
C SER A 11 -15.07 -3.49 -1.41
N ALA A 12 -15.38 -3.71 -0.12
CA ALA A 12 -15.72 -2.68 0.86
C ALA A 12 -16.58 -1.50 0.31
N PRO A 13 -17.81 -1.75 -0.18
CA PRO A 13 -18.58 -0.76 -0.95
C PRO A 13 -18.82 0.59 -0.25
N LYS A 14 -18.88 0.59 1.08
CA LYS A 14 -19.00 1.80 1.92
C LYS A 14 -17.84 2.79 1.79
N TYR A 15 -16.69 2.38 1.27
CA TYR A 15 -15.51 3.22 1.05
C TYR A 15 -15.25 3.52 -0.44
N ALA A 16 -16.13 3.03 -1.33
CA ALA A 16 -15.99 3.29 -2.76
C ALA A 16 -16.05 4.80 -3.04
N GLY A 17 -15.05 5.32 -3.75
CA GLY A 17 -14.96 6.75 -4.11
C GLY A 17 -14.63 7.71 -2.97
N THR A 18 -14.35 7.22 -1.75
CA THR A 18 -14.12 8.11 -0.60
C THR A 18 -12.65 8.41 -0.33
N ASN A 19 -11.73 7.86 -1.11
CA ASN A 19 -10.28 7.97 -0.87
C ASN A 19 -9.85 7.54 0.55
N LYS A 20 -10.45 6.48 1.12
CA LYS A 20 -10.16 6.03 2.51
C LYS A 20 -9.62 4.62 2.62
N ALA A 21 -9.79 3.79 1.58
CA ALA A 21 -9.37 2.40 1.64
C ALA A 21 -7.83 2.30 1.67
N ASN A 22 -7.30 1.36 2.44
CA ASN A 22 -5.87 1.08 2.46
C ASN A 22 -5.42 0.40 1.15
N PRO A 23 -4.50 0.99 0.37
CA PRO A 23 -4.09 0.41 -0.92
C PRO A 23 -3.10 -0.76 -0.78
N THR A 24 -2.56 -1.00 0.43
CA THR A 24 -1.39 -1.86 0.66
C THR A 24 -1.56 -3.28 0.14
N ALA A 25 -2.72 -3.92 0.32
CA ALA A 25 -2.92 -5.31 -0.10
C ALA A 25 -2.77 -5.49 -1.62
N LEU A 26 -3.29 -4.55 -2.41
CA LEU A 26 -3.15 -4.59 -3.86
C LEU A 26 -1.70 -4.29 -4.29
N ILE A 27 -1.04 -3.33 -3.63
CA ILE A 27 0.35 -2.99 -3.93
C ILE A 27 1.27 -4.18 -3.62
N LEU A 28 1.08 -4.87 -2.49
CA LEU A 28 1.81 -6.10 -2.15
C LEU A 28 1.55 -7.23 -3.14
N SER A 29 0.34 -7.30 -3.72
CA SER A 29 0.07 -8.23 -4.84
C SER A 29 0.91 -7.87 -6.07
N GLY A 30 1.12 -6.57 -6.32
CA GLY A 30 2.10 -6.08 -7.30
C GLY A 30 3.53 -6.49 -6.98
N VAL A 31 3.96 -6.48 -5.70
CA VAL A 31 5.28 -7.01 -5.28
C VAL A 31 5.41 -8.49 -5.65
N LEU A 32 4.38 -9.31 -5.39
CA LEU A 32 4.39 -10.72 -5.78
C LEU A 32 4.46 -10.90 -7.30
N MET A 33 3.75 -10.06 -8.06
CA MET A 33 3.83 -10.06 -9.52
C MET A 33 5.24 -9.71 -10.01
N LEU A 34 5.87 -8.66 -9.46
CA LEU A 34 7.26 -8.28 -9.81
C LEU A 34 8.23 -9.43 -9.55
N ARG A 35 8.11 -10.10 -8.40
CA ARG A 35 8.91 -11.30 -8.10
C ARG A 35 8.66 -12.44 -9.10
N HIS A 36 7.42 -12.63 -9.55
CA HIS A 36 7.07 -13.66 -10.52
C HIS A 36 7.68 -13.42 -11.91
N ILE A 37 7.74 -12.16 -12.36
CA ILE A 37 8.31 -11.80 -13.67
C ILE A 37 9.84 -11.58 -13.64
N GLY A 38 10.48 -11.74 -12.47
CA GLY A 38 11.93 -11.64 -12.30
C GLY A 38 12.44 -10.24 -11.93
N GLU A 39 11.56 -9.25 -11.76
CA GLU A 39 11.87 -7.87 -11.38
C GLU A 39 12.12 -7.75 -9.87
N ARG A 40 13.16 -8.44 -9.38
CA ARG A 40 13.44 -8.58 -7.95
C ARG A 40 13.84 -7.27 -7.27
N GLU A 41 14.69 -6.47 -7.91
CA GLU A 41 15.14 -5.18 -7.34
C GLU A 41 13.97 -4.21 -7.19
N ALA A 42 13.09 -4.13 -8.20
CA ALA A 42 11.87 -3.33 -8.12
C ALA A 42 10.93 -3.83 -7.01
N ALA A 43 10.78 -5.15 -6.86
CA ALA A 43 9.99 -5.75 -5.79
C ALA A 43 10.53 -5.40 -4.40
N ASP A 44 11.84 -5.57 -4.18
CA ASP A 44 12.49 -5.30 -2.90
C ASP A 44 12.42 -3.82 -2.53
N ARG A 45 12.61 -2.93 -3.52
CA ARG A 45 12.49 -1.48 -3.32
C ARG A 45 11.06 -1.07 -2.95
N LEU A 46 10.05 -1.59 -3.65
CA LEU A 46 8.64 -1.31 -3.35
C LEU A 46 8.23 -1.87 -1.98
N GLU A 47 8.61 -3.12 -1.66
CA GLU A 47 8.32 -3.75 -0.38
C GLU A 47 8.99 -3.00 0.79
N GLY A 48 10.24 -2.57 0.62
CA GLY A 48 10.97 -1.75 1.58
C GLY A 48 10.32 -0.39 1.83
N ALA A 49 9.83 0.27 0.77
CA ALA A 49 9.10 1.54 0.89
C ALA A 49 7.79 1.38 1.65
N ILE A 50 6.98 0.36 1.33
CA ILE A 50 5.74 0.03 2.05
C ILE A 50 6.02 -0.18 3.54
N ALA A 51 7.00 -1.03 3.85
CA ALA A 51 7.36 -1.34 5.23
C ALA A 51 7.81 -0.09 6.01
N SER A 52 8.49 0.84 5.35
CA SER A 52 8.97 2.08 5.96
C SER A 52 7.84 3.06 6.24
N VAL A 53 6.91 3.26 5.30
CA VAL A 53 5.71 4.10 5.49
C VAL A 53 4.84 3.56 6.62
N ILE A 54 4.59 2.24 6.64
CA ILE A 54 3.80 1.61 7.71
C ILE A 54 4.50 1.72 9.06
N ARG A 55 5.83 1.58 9.11
CA ARG A 55 6.62 1.71 10.35
C ARG A 55 6.57 3.13 10.90
N GLU A 56 6.65 4.15 10.05
CA GLU A 56 6.60 5.56 10.46
C GLU A 56 5.20 5.95 10.97
N LYS A 57 4.13 5.30 10.48
CA LYS A 57 2.71 5.56 10.83
C LYS A 57 2.24 7.02 10.62
N LYS A 58 3.03 7.83 9.92
CA LYS A 58 2.72 9.24 9.65
C LYS A 58 1.66 9.35 8.55
N ASP A 59 2.01 8.94 7.34
CA ASP A 59 1.17 9.02 6.14
C ASP A 59 0.47 7.67 5.86
N VAL A 60 -0.31 7.19 6.84
CA VAL A 60 -1.08 5.93 6.72
C VAL A 60 -2.59 6.15 6.83
N THR A 61 -3.34 5.25 6.21
CA THR A 61 -4.81 5.21 6.24
C THR A 61 -5.35 4.88 7.63
N PHE A 62 -6.62 5.23 7.85
CA PHE A 62 -7.28 5.18 9.16
C PHE A 62 -7.26 3.81 9.85
N ASP A 63 -7.20 2.71 9.10
CA ASP A 63 -7.13 1.35 9.61
C ASP A 63 -5.75 0.94 10.14
N LEU A 64 -4.71 1.71 9.83
CA LEU A 64 -3.34 1.52 10.35
C LEU A 64 -2.99 2.47 11.50
N LYS A 65 -3.87 3.43 11.82
CA LYS A 65 -3.74 4.29 13.01
C LYS A 65 -4.16 3.52 14.26
N GLU A 66 -3.64 3.95 15.42
CA GLU A 66 -4.01 3.34 16.72
C GLU A 66 -5.46 3.65 17.09
N ASP A 67 -5.88 4.89 16.85
CA ASP A 67 -7.29 5.29 16.84
C ASP A 67 -7.76 5.45 15.39
N ARG A 68 -8.85 4.76 15.03
CA ARG A 68 -9.46 4.84 13.69
C ARG A 68 -10.08 6.21 13.40
N ASN A 69 -10.26 7.04 14.42
CA ASN A 69 -10.75 8.42 14.32
C ASN A 69 -9.62 9.45 14.35
N ASP A 70 -8.36 9.02 14.35
CA ASP A 70 -7.22 9.93 14.31
C ASP A 70 -7.33 10.88 13.10
N PRO A 71 -7.42 12.20 13.32
CA PRO A 71 -7.59 13.17 12.25
C PRO A 71 -6.36 13.29 11.33
N THR A 72 -5.23 12.68 11.69
CA THR A 72 -4.01 12.63 10.88
C THR A 72 -3.99 11.45 9.90
N ALA A 73 -5.02 10.59 9.89
CA ALA A 73 -5.15 9.54 8.88
C ALA A 73 -5.22 10.15 7.47
N VAL A 74 -4.35 9.69 6.57
CA VAL A 74 -4.36 10.13 5.18
C VAL A 74 -5.27 9.25 4.32
N GLY A 75 -5.55 9.69 3.10
CA GLY A 75 -6.36 8.92 2.17
C GLY A 75 -5.57 7.86 1.39
N THR A 76 -6.29 7.15 0.52
CA THR A 76 -5.72 6.10 -0.35
C THR A 76 -4.59 6.65 -1.22
N SER A 77 -4.84 7.76 -1.92
CA SER A 77 -3.87 8.39 -2.81
C SER A 77 -2.65 8.92 -2.06
N GLU A 78 -2.88 9.57 -0.92
CA GLU A 78 -1.80 10.17 -0.13
C GLU A 78 -0.86 9.12 0.47
N MET A 79 -1.40 7.97 0.89
CA MET A 79 -0.57 6.84 1.33
C MET A 79 0.23 6.25 0.16
N ALA A 80 -0.33 6.18 -1.05
CA ALA A 80 0.39 5.76 -2.24
C ALA A 80 1.51 6.74 -2.61
N ASP A 81 1.25 8.05 -2.53
CA ASP A 81 2.26 9.10 -2.75
C ASP A 81 3.39 9.01 -1.71
N ALA A 82 3.06 8.69 -0.45
CA ALA A 82 4.06 8.46 0.58
C ALA A 82 4.97 7.27 0.22
N ILE A 83 4.40 6.17 -0.25
CA ILE A 83 5.16 5.00 -0.72
C ILE A 83 6.07 5.38 -1.89
N ILE A 84 5.57 6.15 -2.88
CA ILE A 84 6.37 6.62 -4.02
C ILE A 84 7.55 7.49 -3.54
N ARG A 85 7.29 8.49 -2.69
CA ARG A 85 8.33 9.37 -2.14
C ARG A 85 9.40 8.58 -1.37
N THR A 86 8.98 7.62 -0.54
CA THR A 86 9.92 6.78 0.20
C THR A 86 10.72 5.90 -0.74
N MET A 87 10.09 5.34 -1.77
CA MET A 87 10.76 4.54 -2.79
C MET A 87 11.83 5.35 -3.51
N GLU A 88 11.57 6.61 -3.88
CA GLU A 88 12.54 7.50 -4.53
C GLU A 88 13.74 7.87 -3.65
N ALA A 89 13.57 7.82 -2.33
CA ALA A 89 14.62 8.14 -1.35
C ALA A 89 15.54 6.96 -0.99
N ILE A 90 15.20 5.74 -1.45
CA ILE A 90 15.99 4.50 -1.30
C ILE A 90 16.53 4.01 -2.64
#